data_AF-A0A2B9PK64-F1
#
_entry.id   AF-A0A2B9PK64-F1
#
_cell.length_a   1.000
_cell.length_b   1.000
_cell.length_c   1.000
_cell.angle_alpha   90.00
_cell.angle_beta   90.00
_cell.angle_gamma   90.00
#
_symmetry.space_group_name_H-M   'P 1'
#
loop_
_entity.id
_entity.type
_entity.pdbx_description
1 polymer ?
#
loop_
_entity_poly.entity_id
_entity_poly.type
_entity_poly.pdbx_seq_one_letter_code
_entity_poly.pdbx_strand_id
1 'polypeptide(L)' 'MPGAVPRTSTLALTNVTVPYAVQIANKGYKDACLGNSALLKGINTLDGYVTFEAVAEAHGLQYADAKELLEKAPALS' A
#
# COMPACT_ATOMS: atom_id res chain seq x y z
N MET A 1 -19.41 6.61 15.06
CA MET A 1 -18.34 5.92 14.29
C MET A 1 -18.82 5.64 12.87
N PRO A 2 -17.93 5.63 11.85
CA PRO A 2 -18.29 5.43 10.44
C PRO A 2 -19.13 4.17 10.17
N GLY A 3 -18.91 3.10 10.95
CA GLY A 3 -19.67 1.85 10.82
C GLY A 3 -21.18 1.97 11.09
N ALA A 4 -21.64 3.03 11.77
CA ALA A 4 -23.07 3.25 12.04
C ALA A 4 -23.83 3.83 10.82
N VAL A 5 -23.12 4.33 9.81
CA VAL A 5 -23.69 4.99 8.62
C VAL A 5 -23.08 4.40 7.34
N PRO A 6 -23.29 3.09 7.07
CA PRO A 6 -22.54 2.35 6.06
C PRO A 6 -22.66 2.96 4.66
N ARG A 7 -23.86 3.39 4.23
CA ARG A 7 -24.05 4.01 2.90
C ARG A 7 -23.18 5.27 2.74
N THR A 8 -23.22 6.16 3.72
CA THR A 8 -22.46 7.43 3.67
C THR A 8 -20.97 7.16 3.79
N SER A 9 -20.55 6.26 4.68
CA SER A 9 -19.13 5.93 4.86
C SER A 9 -18.52 5.18 3.68
N THR A 10 -19.25 4.27 3.02
CA THR A 10 -18.80 3.64 1.78
C THR A 10 -18.55 4.68 0.71
N LEU A 11 -19.53 5.56 0.44
CA LEU A 11 -19.36 6.61 -0.57
C LEU A 11 -18.18 7.53 -0.25
N ALA A 12 -18.03 7.94 1.01
CA ALA A 12 -16.91 8.78 1.44
C ALA A 12 -15.55 8.08 1.23
N LEU A 13 -15.43 6.80 1.59
CA LEU A 13 -14.20 6.03 1.43
C LEU A 13 -13.88 5.76 -0.05
N THR A 14 -14.86 5.27 -0.83
CA THR A 14 -14.62 4.92 -2.24
C THR A 14 -14.30 6.13 -3.10
N ASN A 15 -14.88 7.30 -2.80
CA ASN A 15 -14.56 8.54 -3.53
C ASN A 15 -13.08 8.91 -3.44
N VAL A 16 -12.40 8.55 -2.35
CA VAL A 16 -10.96 8.81 -2.18
C VAL A 16 -10.07 7.62 -2.56
N THR A 17 -10.56 6.38 -2.46
CA THR A 17 -9.74 5.18 -2.74
C THR A 17 -9.81 4.68 -4.18
N VAL A 18 -10.92 4.90 -4.90
CA VAL A 18 -11.07 4.43 -6.30
C VAL A 18 -9.97 4.95 -7.24
N PRO A 19 -9.52 6.23 -7.17
CA PRO A 19 -8.42 6.69 -8.03
C PRO A 19 -7.11 5.93 -7.81
N TYR A 20 -6.84 5.46 -6.59
CA TYR A 20 -5.68 4.64 -6.28
C TYR A 20 -5.85 3.20 -6.78
N ALA A 21 -7.04 2.63 -6.61
CA ALA A 21 -7.37 1.29 -7.12
C ALA A 21 -7.21 1.22 -8.64
N VAL A 22 -7.67 2.23 -9.38
CA VAL A 22 -7.51 2.32 -10.84
C VAL A 22 -6.04 2.43 -11.24
N GLN A 23 -5.22 3.19 -10.51
CA GLN A 23 -3.77 3.29 -10.77
C GLN A 23 -3.09 1.92 -10.62
N ILE A 24 -3.40 1.19 -9.56
CA ILE A 24 -2.87 -0.16 -9.32
C ILE A 24 -3.35 -1.13 -10.41
N ALA A 25 -4.63 -1.08 -10.78
CA ALA A 25 -5.19 -1.96 -11.80
C ALA A 25 -4.54 -1.74 -13.18
N ASN A 26 -4.25 -0.49 -13.55
CA ASN A 26 -3.68 -0.15 -14.86
C ASN A 26 -2.17 -0.39 -14.96
N LYS A 27 -1.42 -0.21 -13.87
CA LYS A 27 0.06 -0.25 -13.88
C LYS A 27 0.65 -1.47 -13.17
N GLY A 28 -0.17 -2.24 -12.46
CA GLY A 28 0.31 -3.17 -11.45
C GLY A 28 0.81 -2.46 -10.19
N TYR A 29 0.96 -3.21 -9.10
CA TYR A 29 1.32 -2.62 -7.80
C TYR A 29 2.72 -2.00 -7.78
N LYS A 30 3.70 -2.60 -8.47
CA LYS A 30 5.10 -2.11 -8.46
C LYS A 30 5.21 -0.72 -9.07
N ASP A 31 4.81 -0.58 -10.33
CA ASP A 31 4.93 0.70 -11.06
C ASP A 31 3.98 1.76 -10.50
N ALA A 32 2.79 1.34 -10.01
CA ALA A 32 1.88 2.26 -9.33
C ALA A 32 2.50 2.84 -8.05
N CYS A 33 3.17 2.03 -7.23
CA CYS A 33 3.79 2.49 -5.99
C CYS A 33 5.05 3.32 -6.26
N LEU A 34 5.92 2.91 -7.18
CA LEU A 34 7.12 3.69 -7.53
C LEU A 34 6.76 5.05 -8.16
N GLY A 35 5.64 5.14 -8.88
CA GLY A 35 5.15 6.38 -9.48
C GLY A 35 4.27 7.26 -8.56
N ASN A 36 3.89 6.79 -7.37
CA ASN A 36 3.00 7.49 -6.46
C ASN A 36 3.43 7.31 -4.99
N SER A 37 4.00 8.37 -4.41
CA SER A 37 4.53 8.33 -3.04
C SER A 37 3.48 8.04 -1.97
N ALA A 38 2.20 8.36 -2.21
CA ALA A 38 1.13 8.02 -1.29
C ALA A 38 0.83 6.51 -1.30
N LEU A 39 0.89 5.86 -2.47
CA LEU A 39 0.77 4.41 -2.59
C LEU A 39 1.97 3.70 -1.97
N LEU A 40 3.19 4.19 -2.25
CA LEU A 40 4.41 3.62 -1.68
C LEU A 40 4.40 3.59 -0.15
N LYS A 41 4.00 4.70 0.48
CA LYS A 41 3.87 4.81 1.95
C LYS A 41 2.74 3.93 2.51
N GLY A 42 1.81 3.48 1.68
CA GLY A 42 0.71 2.60 2.08
C GLY A 42 1.10 1.13 2.19
N ILE A 43 2.29 0.73 1.73
CA ILE A 43 2.77 -0.66 1.82
C ILE A 43 3.24 -0.93 3.24
N ASN A 44 2.62 -1.91 3.91
CA ASN A 44 3.03 -2.38 5.24
C ASN A 44 3.81 -3.69 5.21
N THR A 45 3.62 -4.51 4.17
CA THR A 45 4.26 -5.81 4.02
C THR A 45 4.55 -6.08 2.55
N LEU A 46 5.74 -6.60 2.25
CA LEU A 46 6.15 -6.96 0.89
C LEU A 46 7.19 -8.08 0.94
N ASP A 47 7.02 -9.10 0.10
CA ASP A 47 7.98 -10.22 -0.07
C ASP A 47 8.47 -10.86 1.24
N GLY A 48 7.59 -10.97 2.24
CA GLY A 48 7.89 -11.56 3.55
C GLY A 48 8.46 -10.60 4.59
N TYR A 49 8.67 -9.33 4.26
CA TYR A 49 9.17 -8.29 5.16
C TYR A 49 8.06 -7.34 5.61
N VAL A 50 8.27 -6.73 6.79
CA VAL A 50 7.48 -5.57 7.23
C VAL A 50 8.16 -4.31 6.71
N THR A 51 7.40 -3.48 6.01
CA THR A 51 7.91 -2.25 5.36
C THR A 51 7.45 -0.97 6.04
N PHE A 52 6.80 -1.09 7.19
CA PHE A 52 6.42 0.04 8.03
C PHE A 52 7.19 -0.02 9.35
N GLU A 53 8.13 0.90 9.52
CA GLU A 53 9.13 0.88 10.59
C GLU A 53 8.51 0.76 11.99
N ALA A 54 7.49 1.56 12.30
CA ALA A 54 6.89 1.54 13.64
C ALA A 54 6.16 0.21 13.95
N VAL A 55 5.64 -0.48 12.93
CA VAL A 55 5.03 -1.82 13.11
C VAL A 55 6.12 -2.87 13.29
N ALA A 56 7.22 -2.78 12.54
CA ALA A 56 8.35 -3.68 12.72
C ALA A 56 8.93 -3.57 14.15
N GLU A 57 9.14 -2.34 14.62
CA GLU A 57 9.63 -2.07 15.98
C GLU A 57 8.66 -2.58 17.05
N ALA A 58 7.37 -2.25 16.94
CA ALA A 58 6.36 -2.65 17.93
C ALA A 58 6.23 -4.17 18.10
N HIS A 59 6.57 -4.94 17.07
CA HIS A 59 6.45 -6.40 17.06
C HIS A 59 7.80 -7.14 17.04
N GLY A 60 8.93 -6.44 17.14
CA GLY A 60 10.27 -7.05 17.11
C GLY A 60 10.59 -7.77 15.79
N LEU A 61 10.03 -7.30 14.68
CA LEU A 61 10.21 -7.86 13.34
C LEU A 61 11.30 -7.10 12.57
N GLN A 62 11.83 -7.73 11.52
CA GLN A 62 12.77 -7.07 10.63
C GLN A 62 12.05 -6.06 9.73
N TYR A 63 12.54 -4.82 9.74
CA TYR A 63 12.15 -3.78 8.80
C TYR A 63 12.95 -3.90 7.50
N ALA A 64 12.26 -3.73 6.37
CA ALA A 64 12.90 -3.53 5.07
C ALA A 64 12.21 -2.39 4.31
N ASP A 65 12.99 -1.56 3.62
CA ASP A 65 12.42 -0.43 2.88
C ASP A 65 11.59 -0.91 1.67
N ALA A 66 10.35 -0.43 1.57
CA ALA A 66 9.43 -0.83 0.50
C ALA A 66 9.96 -0.48 -0.89
N LYS A 67 10.62 0.67 -1.05
CA LYS A 67 11.11 1.14 -2.34
C LYS A 67 12.26 0.25 -2.81
N GLU A 68 13.21 -0.04 -1.93
CA GLU A 68 14.31 -0.95 -2.24
C GLU A 68 13.83 -2.35 -2.64
N LEU A 69 12.83 -2.89 -1.94
CA LEU A 69 12.26 -4.19 -2.27
C LEU A 69 11.58 -4.19 -3.65
N LEU A 70 10.81 -3.15 -3.96
CA LEU A 70 10.16 -3.01 -5.26
C LEU A 70 11.16 -2.90 -6.42
N GLU A 71 12.27 -2.18 -6.23
CA GLU A 71 13.33 -2.01 -7.24
C GLU A 71 14.14 -3.30 -7.45
N LYS A 72 14.30 -4.13 -6.40
CA LYS A 72 15.03 -5.42 -6.48
C LYS A 72 14.16 -6.56 -7.00
N ALA A 73 12.83 -6.47 -6.90
CA ALA A 73 11.94 -7.56 -7.23
C ALA A 73 11.84 -7.76 -8.76
N PRO A 74 12.09 -8.97 -9.29
CA PRO A 74 12.04 -9.23 -10.73
C PRO A 74 10.66 -8.89 -11.31
N ALA A 75 10.62 -8.30 -12.51
CA ALA A 75 9.36 -8.08 -13.22
C ALA A 75 8.62 -9.43 -13.29
N LEU A 76 7.40 -9.49 -12.77
CA LEU A 76 6.58 -10.69 -12.92
C LEU A 76 6.29 -10.84 -14.41
N SER A 77 6.92 -11.84 -15.03
CA SER A 77 6.72 -12.25 -16.43
C SER A 77 5.35 -12.85 -16.65
#